data_AF-A0A937FHA4-F1
#
_entry.id   AF-A0A937FHA4-F1
#
_cell.length_a   1.000
_cell.length_b   1.000
_cell.length_c   1.000
_cell.angle_alpha   90.00
_cell.angle_beta   90.00
_cell.angle_gamma   90.00
#
_symmetry.space_group_name_H-M   'P 1'
#
loop_
_entity.id
_entity.type
_entity.pdbx_description
1 polymer ?
#
loop_
_entity_poly.entity_id
_entity_poly.type
_entity_poly.pdbx_seq_one_letter_code
_entity_poly.pdbx_strand_id
1 'polypeptide(L)'
;MAIVVFSIIGVFIFYGALLIVKCNDNSDLEIKREIIVSISILVSVAVLYYKYKLSMSFVFLFYLFIYLIISAYIDYKTMYVYSIFNYITMGVSVIYLIINIKNVSVGYVAISVVIWCCFTTLCSKFKIFGGGDNEILMSISLFIAVKYNYSTLEMLFLNMAICNLILFFTNLDKFNIKEMRFNKNVAYAPSIALSTILLILM
;
A
#
# COMPACT_ATOMS: atom_id res chain seq x y z
N MET A 1 20.29 -10.88 13.01
CA MET A 1 19.85 -12.09 12.28
C MET A 1 18.44 -11.95 11.71
N ALA A 2 17.41 -11.64 12.52
CA ALA A 2 16.02 -11.51 12.05
C ALA A 2 15.82 -10.50 10.89
N ILE A 3 16.40 -9.29 10.98
CA ILE A 3 16.32 -8.27 9.91
C ILE A 3 16.83 -8.82 8.57
N VAL A 4 17.95 -9.54 8.59
CA VAL A 4 18.54 -10.13 7.38
C VAL A 4 17.62 -11.22 6.80
N VAL A 5 17.10 -12.11 7.64
CA VAL A 5 16.20 -13.20 7.22
C VAL A 5 14.93 -12.63 6.58
N PHE A 6 14.25 -11.69 7.24
CA PHE A 6 13.04 -11.07 6.70
C PHE A 6 13.30 -10.21 5.45
N SER A 7 14.48 -9.59 5.34
CA SER A 7 14.87 -8.87 4.12
C SER A 7 15.05 -9.84 2.94
N ILE A 8 15.70 -10.98 3.15
CA ILE A 8 15.86 -12.02 2.12
C ILE A 8 14.49 -12.57 1.70
N ILE A 9 13.61 -12.87 2.67
CA ILE A 9 12.24 -13.31 2.40
C ILE A 9 11.47 -12.26 1.59
N GLY A 10 11.55 -10.99 1.98
CA GLY A 10 10.87 -9.89 1.29
C GLY A 10 11.35 -9.74 -0.16
N VAL A 11 12.66 -9.80 -0.38
CA VAL A 11 13.26 -9.77 -1.72
C VAL A 11 12.82 -10.99 -2.55
N PHE A 12 12.82 -12.19 -1.96
CA PHE A 12 12.35 -13.40 -2.64
C PHE A 12 10.88 -13.29 -3.07
N ILE A 13 10.00 -12.81 -2.18
CA ILE A 13 8.58 -12.58 -2.49
C ILE A 13 8.43 -11.53 -3.60
N PHE A 14 9.20 -10.44 -3.54
CA PHE A 14 9.20 -9.41 -4.58
C PHE A 14 9.56 -9.99 -5.94
N TYR A 15 10.65 -10.75 -6.04
CA TYR A 15 11.05 -11.42 -7.28
C TYR A 15 10.01 -12.43 -7.77
N GLY A 16 9.41 -13.21 -6.87
CA GLY A 16 8.33 -14.13 -7.21
C GLY A 16 7.11 -13.42 -7.82
N ALA A 17 6.71 -12.28 -7.24
CA ALA A 17 5.62 -11.46 -7.78
C ALA A 17 5.94 -10.90 -9.16
N LEU A 18 7.18 -10.45 -9.40
CA LEU A 18 7.61 -9.97 -10.72
C LEU A 18 7.57 -11.08 -11.78
N LEU A 19 7.95 -12.30 -11.44
CA LEU A 19 7.87 -13.42 -12.38
C LEU A 19 6.44 -13.70 -12.82
N ILE A 20 5.47 -13.65 -11.89
CA ILE A 20 4.05 -13.81 -12.21
C ILE A 20 3.59 -12.73 -13.20
N VAL A 21 3.98 -11.48 -12.96
CA VAL A 21 3.66 -10.34 -13.83
C VAL A 21 4.31 -10.49 -15.21
N LYS A 22 5.61 -10.83 -15.27
CA LYS A 22 6.34 -11.04 -16.54
C LYS A 22 5.69 -12.11 -17.40
N CYS A 23 5.28 -13.24 -16.79
CA CYS A 23 4.61 -14.33 -17.51
C CYS A 23 3.26 -13.92 -18.09
N ASN A 24 2.53 -13.00 -17.43
CA ASN A 24 1.21 -12.56 -17.90
C ASN A 24 1.29 -11.46 -18.97
N ASP A 25 2.21 -10.50 -18.83
CA ASP A 25 2.19 -9.28 -19.64
C ASP A 25 3.25 -9.25 -20.75
N ASN A 26 4.13 -10.26 -20.86
CA ASN A 26 5.28 -10.25 -21.78
C ASN A 26 6.10 -8.93 -21.71
N SER A 27 6.10 -8.29 -20.55
CA SER A 27 6.71 -6.98 -20.35
C SER A 27 8.19 -7.11 -19.99
N ASP A 28 9.07 -6.41 -20.71
CA ASP A 28 10.49 -6.26 -20.36
C ASP A 28 10.65 -5.34 -19.13
N LEU A 29 10.37 -5.89 -17.94
CA LEU A 29 10.67 -5.21 -16.68
C LEU A 29 12.20 -5.18 -16.51
N GLU A 30 12.80 -4.04 -16.87
CA GLU A 30 14.24 -3.79 -16.77
C GLU A 30 14.78 -3.94 -15.33
N ILE A 31 15.83 -4.74 -15.22
CA ILE A 31 16.49 -5.17 -13.97
C ILE A 31 17.16 -4.02 -13.18
N LYS A 32 17.48 -2.89 -13.83
CA LYS A 32 18.30 -1.81 -13.23
C LYS A 32 17.73 -1.18 -11.95
N ARG A 33 16.41 -1.25 -11.71
CA ARG A 33 15.78 -0.63 -10.53
C ARG A 33 15.48 -1.62 -9.39
N GLU A 34 15.72 -2.91 -9.59
CA GLU A 34 15.46 -3.95 -8.58
C GLU A 34 16.39 -3.82 -7.35
N ILE A 35 17.61 -3.29 -7.54
CA ILE A 35 18.53 -3.00 -6.43
C ILE A 35 17.94 -1.94 -5.49
N ILE A 36 17.36 -0.87 -6.04
CA ILE A 36 16.75 0.20 -5.25
C ILE A 36 15.56 -0.36 -4.46
N VAL A 37 14.75 -1.21 -5.09
CA VAL A 37 13.64 -1.86 -4.40
C VAL A 37 14.13 -2.79 -3.30
N SER A 38 15.18 -3.58 -3.54
CA SER A 38 15.76 -4.46 -2.52
C SER A 38 16.30 -3.68 -1.32
N ILE A 39 16.92 -2.52 -1.56
CA ILE A 39 17.33 -1.59 -0.49
C ILE A 39 16.10 -1.06 0.26
N SER A 40 15.03 -0.68 -0.45
CA SER A 40 13.79 -0.19 0.19
C SER A 40 13.14 -1.24 1.08
N ILE A 41 13.19 -2.53 0.69
CA ILE A 41 12.73 -3.66 1.49
C ILE A 41 13.58 -3.79 2.75
N LEU A 42 14.91 -3.76 2.62
CA LEU A 42 15.81 -3.86 3.77
C LEU A 42 15.59 -2.71 4.77
N VAL A 43 15.46 -1.47 4.28
CA VAL A 43 15.17 -0.31 5.12
C VAL A 43 13.80 -0.48 5.81
N SER A 44 12.78 -0.88 5.06
CA SER A 44 11.44 -1.16 5.57
C SER A 44 11.43 -2.19 6.70
N VAL A 45 12.13 -3.30 6.51
CA VAL A 45 12.27 -4.37 7.51
C VAL A 45 13.00 -3.86 8.75
N ALA A 46 14.10 -3.12 8.57
CA ALA A 46 14.88 -2.59 9.68
C ALA A 46 14.03 -1.63 10.54
N VAL A 47 13.29 -0.72 9.92
CA VAL A 47 12.45 0.25 10.63
C VAL A 47 11.27 -0.44 11.33
N LEU A 48 10.59 -1.38 10.65
CA LEU A 48 9.52 -2.16 11.26
C LEU A 48 10.02 -2.98 12.45
N TYR A 49 11.19 -3.62 12.32
CA TYR A 49 11.78 -4.42 13.39
C TYR A 49 12.13 -3.54 14.60
N TYR A 50 12.66 -2.34 14.36
CA TYR A 50 12.96 -1.39 15.42
C TYR A 50 11.70 -0.98 16.20
N LYS A 51 10.60 -0.66 15.52
CA LYS A 51 9.36 -0.19 16.16
C LYS A 51 8.52 -1.31 16.79
N TYR A 52 8.35 -2.43 16.09
CA TYR A 52 7.39 -3.47 16.46
C TYR A 52 8.04 -4.76 17.01
N LYS A 53 9.37 -4.89 16.96
CA LYS A 53 10.12 -6.11 17.31
C LYS A 53 9.55 -7.35 16.58
N LEU A 54 9.84 -8.57 17.01
CA LEU A 54 9.24 -9.79 16.42
C LEU A 54 7.83 -10.08 16.97
N SER A 55 6.95 -9.08 16.95
CA SER A 55 5.55 -9.25 17.35
C SER A 55 4.68 -9.77 16.20
N MET A 56 3.45 -10.20 16.49
CA MET A 56 2.47 -10.54 15.44
C MET A 56 2.21 -9.34 14.52
N SER A 57 2.11 -8.13 15.08
CA SER A 57 1.96 -6.91 14.29
C SER A 57 3.12 -6.70 13.32
N PHE A 58 4.35 -7.02 13.71
CA PHE A 58 5.49 -6.95 12.78
C PHE A 58 5.30 -7.86 11.57
N VAL A 59 4.82 -9.10 11.74
CA VAL A 59 4.62 -10.04 10.62
C VAL A 59 3.59 -9.52 9.62
N PHE A 60 2.44 -9.03 10.12
CA PHE A 60 1.37 -8.49 9.27
C PHE A 60 1.77 -7.18 8.59
N LEU A 61 2.47 -6.28 9.30
CA LEU A 61 2.95 -5.03 8.74
C LEU A 61 4.11 -5.23 7.77
N PHE A 62 4.96 -6.23 8.00
CA PHE A 62 5.98 -6.66 7.04
C PHE A 62 5.32 -7.11 5.73
N TYR A 63 4.32 -7.99 5.81
CA TYR A 63 3.55 -8.40 4.63
C TYR A 63 2.96 -7.19 3.89
N LEU A 64 2.30 -6.28 4.62
CA LEU A 64 1.71 -5.08 4.03
C LEU A 64 2.76 -4.21 3.31
N PHE A 65 3.92 -3.99 3.92
CA PHE A 65 4.98 -3.17 3.32
C PHE A 65 5.51 -3.82 2.04
N ILE A 66 5.72 -5.14 2.03
CA ILE A 66 6.12 -5.86 0.81
C ILE A 66 5.06 -5.75 -0.28
N TYR A 67 3.77 -5.95 0.06
CA TYR A 67 2.67 -5.78 -0.88
C TYR A 67 2.62 -4.36 -1.48
N LEU A 68 2.78 -3.33 -0.65
CA LEU A 68 2.76 -1.94 -1.10
C LEU A 68 3.94 -1.63 -2.02
N ILE A 69 5.14 -2.13 -1.70
CA ILE A 69 6.33 -1.99 -2.54
C ILE A 69 6.12 -2.68 -3.90
N ILE A 70 5.58 -3.91 -3.91
CA ILE A 70 5.25 -4.65 -5.14
C ILE A 70 4.24 -3.87 -5.98
N SER A 71 3.14 -3.44 -5.38
CA SER A 71 2.06 -2.73 -6.07
C SER A 71 2.54 -1.40 -6.65
N ALA A 72 3.32 -0.64 -5.87
CA ALA A 72 3.95 0.59 -6.33
C ALA A 72 4.92 0.37 -7.49
N TYR A 73 5.75 -0.68 -7.42
CA TYR A 73 6.73 -0.96 -8.48
C TYR A 73 6.04 -1.35 -9.79
N ILE A 74 5.01 -2.20 -9.72
CA ILE A 74 4.25 -2.62 -10.88
C ILE A 74 3.53 -1.43 -11.50
N ASP A 75 2.75 -0.68 -10.71
CA ASP A 75 2.00 0.49 -11.21
C ASP A 75 2.94 1.54 -11.83
N TYR A 76 4.09 1.80 -11.20
CA TYR A 76 5.10 2.71 -11.76
C TYR A 76 5.62 2.26 -13.13
N LYS A 77 5.74 0.94 -13.37
CA LYS A 77 6.29 0.39 -14.61
C LYS A 77 5.25 0.17 -15.69
N THR A 78 4.06 -0.31 -15.33
CA THR A 78 3.05 -0.78 -16.28
C THR A 78 1.80 0.11 -16.30
N MET A 79 1.62 0.99 -15.31
CA MET A 79 0.38 1.76 -15.07
C MET A 79 -0.84 0.87 -14.83
N TYR A 80 -0.61 -0.39 -14.46
CA TYR A 80 -1.65 -1.36 -14.10
C TYR A 80 -1.50 -1.79 -12.64
N VAL A 81 -2.64 -1.97 -11.99
CA VAL A 81 -2.74 -2.54 -10.66
C VAL A 81 -3.44 -3.89 -10.77
N TYR A 82 -2.79 -4.94 -10.27
CA TYR A 82 -3.33 -6.30 -10.35
C TYR A 82 -4.26 -6.60 -9.19
N SER A 83 -5.56 -6.73 -9.47
CA SER A 83 -6.59 -7.01 -8.45
C SER A 83 -6.33 -8.28 -7.64
N ILE A 84 -5.66 -9.30 -8.21
CA ILE A 84 -5.34 -10.53 -7.49
C ILE A 84 -4.53 -10.27 -6.21
N PHE A 85 -3.55 -9.35 -6.25
CA PHE A 85 -2.75 -9.00 -5.07
C PHE A 85 -3.59 -8.22 -4.05
N ASN A 86 -4.52 -7.39 -4.52
CA ASN A 86 -5.42 -6.63 -3.66
C ASN A 86 -6.38 -7.55 -2.89
N TYR A 87 -6.96 -8.55 -3.56
CA TYR A 87 -7.86 -9.52 -2.93
C TYR A 87 -7.15 -10.40 -1.90
N ILE A 88 -5.93 -10.86 -2.19
CA ILE A 88 -5.12 -11.59 -1.21
C ILE A 88 -4.85 -10.70 0.01
N THR A 89 -4.48 -9.43 -0.22
CA THR A 89 -4.21 -8.47 0.86
C THR A 89 -5.44 -8.19 1.70
N MET A 90 -6.62 -8.05 1.10
CA MET A 90 -7.88 -7.95 1.81
C MET A 90 -8.10 -9.16 2.72
N GLY A 91 -7.90 -10.39 2.22
CA GLY A 91 -8.00 -11.60 3.04
C GLY A 91 -7.05 -11.59 4.24
N VAL A 92 -5.78 -11.24 4.02
CA VAL A 92 -4.78 -11.12 5.09
C VAL A 92 -5.16 -10.03 6.11
N SER A 93 -5.71 -8.92 5.65
CA SER A 93 -6.15 -7.81 6.51
C SER A 93 -7.32 -8.21 7.42
N VAL A 94 -8.25 -9.05 6.93
CA VAL A 94 -9.33 -9.62 7.73
C VAL A 94 -8.78 -10.58 8.79
N ILE A 95 -7.83 -11.44 8.43
CA ILE A 95 -7.15 -12.32 9.40
C ILE A 95 -6.46 -11.48 10.48
N TYR A 96 -5.80 -10.37 10.10
CA TYR A 96 -5.16 -9.48 11.05
C TYR A 96 -6.16 -8.85 12.03
N LEU A 97 -7.34 -8.45 11.56
CA LEU A 97 -8.43 -7.97 12.41
C LEU A 97 -8.92 -9.06 13.37
N ILE A 98 -9.16 -10.28 12.87
CA ILE A 98 -9.66 -11.40 13.69
C ILE A 98 -8.70 -11.70 14.84
N ILE A 99 -7.39 -11.72 14.59
CA ILE A 99 -6.38 -11.95 15.63
C ILE A 99 -6.39 -10.83 16.68
N ASN A 100 -6.71 -9.60 16.28
CA ASN A 100 -6.73 -8.43 17.17
C ASN A 100 -8.14 -8.06 17.66
N ILE A 101 -9.13 -8.93 17.48
CA ILE A 101 -10.54 -8.62 17.76
C ILE A 101 -10.78 -8.23 19.22
N LYS A 102 -9.98 -8.77 20.15
CA LYS A 102 -10.05 -8.45 21.58
C LYS A 102 -9.51 -7.06 21.92
N ASN A 103 -8.69 -6.48 21.05
CA ASN A 103 -8.00 -5.20 21.26
C ASN A 103 -8.64 -4.06 20.46
N VAL A 104 -9.68 -4.36 19.66
CA VAL A 104 -10.26 -3.44 18.69
C VAL A 104 -11.77 -3.36 18.90
N SER A 105 -12.33 -2.16 18.79
CA SER A 105 -13.79 -1.97 18.79
C SER A 105 -14.34 -2.33 17.43
N VAL A 106 -14.75 -3.60 17.27
CA VAL A 106 -15.19 -4.17 15.98
C VAL A 106 -16.33 -3.37 15.36
N GLY A 107 -17.31 -2.92 16.16
CA GLY A 107 -18.44 -2.13 15.65
C GLY A 107 -17.98 -0.82 15.04
N TYR A 108 -17.09 -0.10 15.72
CA TYR A 108 -16.54 1.16 15.22
C TYR A 108 -15.68 0.97 13.98
N VAL A 109 -14.80 -0.05 13.99
CA VAL A 109 -13.95 -0.38 12.84
C VAL A 109 -14.77 -0.78 11.63
N ALA A 110 -15.78 -1.63 11.80
CA ALA A 110 -16.64 -2.07 10.71
C ALA A 110 -17.37 -0.88 10.07
N ILE A 111 -17.97 -0.01 10.88
CA ILE A 111 -18.65 1.20 10.36
C ILE A 111 -17.66 2.11 9.63
N SER A 112 -16.48 2.35 10.22
CA SER A 112 -15.44 3.20 9.62
C SER A 112 -14.97 2.66 8.27
N VAL A 113 -14.70 1.36 8.17
CA VAL A 113 -14.25 0.70 6.95
C VAL A 113 -15.35 0.68 5.89
N VAL A 114 -16.62 0.47 6.27
CA VAL A 114 -17.75 0.55 5.34
C VAL A 114 -17.90 1.96 4.76
N ILE A 115 -17.87 2.99 5.61
CA ILE A 115 -17.90 4.39 5.16
C ILE A 115 -16.73 4.67 4.21
N TRP A 116 -15.53 4.21 4.56
CA TRP A 116 -14.35 4.36 3.73
C TRP A 116 -14.51 3.68 2.36
N CYS A 117 -14.93 2.42 2.31
CA CYS A 117 -15.16 1.69 1.07
C CYS A 117 -16.22 2.37 0.19
N CYS A 118 -17.30 2.88 0.78
CA CYS A 118 -18.30 3.66 0.06
C CYS A 118 -17.68 4.93 -0.54
N PHE A 119 -16.90 5.66 0.26
CA PHE A 119 -16.23 6.89 -0.17
C PHE A 119 -15.24 6.65 -1.31
N THR A 120 -14.35 5.66 -1.18
CA THR A 120 -13.35 5.37 -2.22
C THR A 120 -14.00 4.86 -3.51
N THR A 121 -15.08 4.08 -3.41
CA THR A 121 -15.88 3.67 -4.57
C THR A 121 -16.53 4.86 -5.28
N LEU A 122 -17.07 5.82 -4.53
CA LEU A 122 -17.62 7.05 -5.10
C LEU A 122 -16.55 7.85 -5.84
N CYS A 123 -15.38 8.03 -5.22
CA CYS A 123 -14.25 8.71 -5.85
C CYS A 123 -13.81 8.02 -7.15
N SER A 124 -13.76 6.69 -7.16
CA SER A 124 -13.46 5.92 -8.37
C SER A 124 -14.52 6.11 -9.46
N LYS A 125 -15.82 6.12 -9.12
CA LYS A 125 -16.91 6.41 -10.06
C LYS A 125 -16.81 7.82 -10.67
N PHE A 126 -16.38 8.80 -9.88
CA PHE A 126 -16.12 10.16 -10.36
C PHE A 126 -14.78 10.32 -11.09
N LYS A 127 -14.06 9.21 -11.34
CA LYS A 127 -12.75 9.19 -12.02
C LYS A 127 -11.70 10.06 -11.33
N ILE A 128 -11.76 10.18 -10.01
CA ILE A 128 -10.74 10.89 -9.21
C ILE A 128 -9.43 10.08 -9.18
N PHE A 129 -9.53 8.75 -9.10
CA PHE A 129 -8.42 7.80 -9.21
C PHE A 129 -8.87 6.51 -9.89
N GLY A 130 -7.90 5.67 -10.29
CA GLY A 130 -8.16 4.43 -11.01
C GLY A 130 -8.91 3.38 -10.18
N GLY A 131 -9.56 2.44 -10.86
CA GLY A 131 -10.24 1.32 -10.19
C GLY A 131 -9.28 0.46 -9.35
N GLY A 132 -8.06 0.26 -9.85
CA GLY A 132 -7.02 -0.45 -9.12
C GLY A 132 -6.55 0.27 -7.85
N ASP A 133 -6.40 1.59 -7.90
CA ASP A 133 -6.01 2.39 -6.73
C ASP A 133 -7.04 2.33 -5.61
N ASN A 134 -8.32 2.30 -5.98
CA ASN A 134 -9.43 2.11 -5.04
C ASN A 134 -9.27 0.79 -4.27
N GLU A 135 -8.97 -0.30 -4.98
CA GLU A 135 -8.78 -1.61 -4.35
C GLU A 135 -7.58 -1.64 -3.38
N ILE A 136 -6.49 -0.93 -3.69
CA ILE A 136 -5.36 -0.77 -2.74
C ILE A 136 -5.82 -0.01 -1.50
N LEU A 137 -6.51 1.13 -1.66
CA LEU A 137 -7.00 1.92 -0.53
C LEU A 137 -7.99 1.15 0.37
N MET A 138 -8.78 0.25 -0.22
CA MET A 138 -9.64 -0.65 0.53
C MET A 138 -8.84 -1.76 1.21
N SER A 139 -7.85 -2.37 0.56
CA SER A 139 -7.07 -3.48 1.10
C SER A 139 -6.24 -3.08 2.32
N ILE A 140 -5.72 -1.86 2.34
CA ILE A 140 -4.96 -1.33 3.48
C ILE A 140 -5.86 -0.89 4.66
N SER A 141 -7.17 -0.71 4.44
CA SER A 141 -8.04 -0.04 5.39
C SER A 141 -8.13 -0.77 6.74
N LEU A 142 -8.17 -2.09 6.71
CA LEU A 142 -8.23 -2.94 7.91
C LEU A 142 -6.91 -2.97 8.68
N PHE A 143 -5.76 -2.80 8.02
CA PHE A 143 -4.48 -2.66 8.72
C PHE A 143 -4.42 -1.34 9.50
N ILE A 144 -4.87 -0.24 8.88
CA ILE A 144 -4.99 1.06 9.53
C ILE A 144 -6.01 0.95 10.68
N ALA A 145 -7.12 0.26 10.47
CA ALA A 145 -8.16 0.11 11.49
C ALA A 145 -7.69 -0.65 12.72
N VAL A 146 -6.94 -1.74 12.55
CA VAL A 146 -6.36 -2.47 13.69
C VAL A 146 -5.38 -1.61 14.47
N LYS A 147 -4.58 -0.78 13.78
CA LYS A 147 -3.59 0.07 14.43
C LYS A 147 -4.22 1.25 15.19
N TYR A 148 -5.24 1.89 14.61
CA TYR A 148 -5.77 3.16 15.09
C TYR A 148 -7.14 3.08 15.76
N ASN A 149 -7.83 1.94 15.64
CA ASN A 149 -9.08 1.58 16.31
C ASN A 149 -10.11 2.72 16.27
N TYR A 150 -10.26 3.50 17.34
CA TYR A 150 -11.23 4.61 17.43
C TYR A 150 -10.94 5.80 16.50
N SER A 151 -9.75 5.88 15.91
CA SER A 151 -9.39 6.94 14.94
C SER A 151 -9.26 6.42 13.51
N THR A 152 -9.87 5.27 13.21
CA THR A 152 -9.74 4.59 11.90
C THR A 152 -10.11 5.51 10.74
N LEU A 153 -11.28 6.13 10.77
CA LEU A 153 -11.78 6.92 9.66
C LEU A 153 -10.93 8.17 9.43
N GLU A 154 -10.56 8.87 10.51
CA GLU A 154 -9.69 10.04 10.48
C GLU A 154 -8.32 9.70 9.89
N MET A 155 -7.75 8.55 10.28
CA MET A 155 -6.45 8.11 9.80
C MET A 155 -6.49 7.65 8.34
N LEU A 156 -7.61 7.10 7.86
CA LEU A 156 -7.80 6.79 6.44
C LEU A 156 -7.87 8.05 5.58
N PHE A 157 -8.62 9.08 6.03
CA PHE A 157 -8.64 10.37 5.35
C PHE A 157 -7.28 11.07 5.39
N LEU A 158 -6.59 11.02 6.54
CA LEU A 158 -5.23 11.56 6.67
C LEU A 158 -4.28 10.83 5.71
N ASN A 159 -4.37 9.51 5.60
CA ASN A 159 -3.56 8.72 4.66
C ASN A 159 -3.75 9.21 3.22
N MET A 160 -5.00 9.40 2.81
CA MET A 160 -5.32 9.89 1.47
C MET A 160 -4.88 11.34 1.25
N ALA A 161 -4.97 12.20 2.26
CA ALA A 161 -4.45 13.56 2.18
C ALA A 161 -2.93 13.56 1.95
N ILE A 162 -2.19 12.79 2.74
CA ILE A 162 -0.74 12.61 2.59
C ILE A 162 -0.42 12.01 1.21
N CYS A 163 -1.18 11.01 0.77
CA CYS A 163 -1.03 10.39 -0.55
C CYS A 163 -1.14 11.41 -1.69
N ASN A 164 -2.16 12.27 -1.65
CA ASN A 164 -2.36 13.30 -2.68
C ASN A 164 -1.24 14.35 -2.65
N LEU A 165 -0.75 14.73 -1.46
CA LEU A 165 0.40 15.62 -1.34
C LEU A 165 1.66 14.99 -1.96
N ILE A 166 1.95 13.72 -1.64
CA ILE A 166 3.09 12.99 -2.20
C ILE A 166 2.97 12.90 -3.72
N LEU A 167 1.80 12.55 -4.25
CA LEU A 167 1.56 12.49 -5.69
C LEU A 167 1.87 13.83 -6.36
N PHE A 168 1.36 14.92 -5.79
CA PHE A 168 1.55 16.27 -6.29
C PHE A 168 3.04 16.67 -6.28
N PHE A 169 3.72 16.54 -5.14
CA PHE A 169 5.12 16.95 -5.00
C PHE A 169 6.08 16.12 -5.88
N THR A 170 5.80 14.82 -6.05
CA THR A 170 6.64 13.93 -6.86
C THR A 170 6.44 14.09 -8.37
N ASN A 171 5.40 14.84 -8.79
CA ASN A 171 5.05 15.03 -10.21
C ASN A 171 4.75 16.49 -10.55
N LEU A 172 5.36 17.44 -9.82
CA LEU A 172 5.21 18.88 -10.05
C LEU A 172 5.55 19.27 -11.50
N ASP A 173 6.55 18.62 -12.09
CA ASP A 173 6.99 18.81 -13.47
C ASP A 173 5.93 18.42 -14.52
N LYS A 174 4.98 17.55 -14.14
CA LYS A 174 3.90 17.06 -15.00
C LYS A 174 2.56 17.75 -14.75
N PHE A 175 2.48 18.59 -13.71
CA PHE A 175 1.23 19.24 -13.30
C PHE A 175 1.03 20.55 -14.06
N ASN A 176 -0.11 20.68 -14.74
CA ASN A 176 -0.51 21.92 -15.40
C ASN A 176 -1.38 22.74 -14.47
N ILE A 177 -0.81 23.82 -13.92
CA ILE A 177 -1.48 24.73 -12.98
C ILE A 177 -2.74 25.35 -13.60
N LYS A 178 -2.74 25.63 -14.91
CA LYS A 178 -3.88 26.28 -15.58
C LYS A 178 -5.09 25.35 -15.68
N GLU A 179 -4.84 24.05 -15.90
CA GLU A 179 -5.88 23.04 -16.08
C GLU A 179 -6.20 22.27 -14.79
N MET A 180 -5.42 22.49 -13.73
CA MET A 180 -5.46 21.75 -12.47
C MET A 180 -5.41 20.23 -12.66
N ARG A 181 -4.64 19.76 -13.65
CA ARG A 181 -4.56 18.36 -14.06
C ARG A 181 -3.13 17.98 -14.44
N PHE A 182 -2.82 16.69 -14.35
CA PHE A 182 -1.57 16.16 -14.87
C PHE A 182 -1.64 16.00 -16.38
N ASN A 183 -0.59 16.41 -17.08
CA ASN A 183 -0.50 16.32 -18.54
C ASN A 183 -0.31 14.88 -19.05
N LYS A 184 0.01 13.94 -18.15
CA LYS A 184 0.24 12.53 -18.44
C LYS A 184 -0.38 11.68 -17.34
N ASN A 185 -0.67 10.42 -17.65
CA ASN A 185 -1.04 9.44 -16.63
C ASN A 185 0.10 9.31 -15.61
N VAL A 186 -0.26 9.34 -14.33
CA VAL A 186 0.67 9.25 -13.21
C VAL A 186 0.28 8.06 -12.35
N ALA A 187 1.26 7.21 -12.05
CA ALA A 187 1.09 6.08 -11.13
C ALA A 187 0.75 6.59 -9.72
N TYR A 188 -0.37 6.14 -9.16
CA TYR A 188 -0.84 6.60 -7.86
C TYR A 188 -0.44 5.65 -6.73
N ALA A 189 -0.29 4.35 -7.01
CA ALA A 189 0.10 3.34 -6.02
C ALA A 189 1.43 3.65 -5.30
N PRO A 190 2.47 4.22 -5.94
CA PRO A 190 3.68 4.67 -5.22
C PRO A 190 3.40 5.69 -4.12
N SER A 191 2.46 6.61 -4.35
CA SER A 191 2.08 7.62 -3.37
C SER A 191 1.29 6.99 -2.22
N ILE A 192 0.40 6.03 -2.53
CA ILE A 192 -0.37 5.26 -1.53
C ILE A 192 0.59 4.44 -0.65
N ALA A 193 1.59 3.80 -1.25
CA ALA A 193 2.59 3.03 -0.54
C ALA A 193 3.36 3.90 0.45
N LEU A 194 3.90 5.02 -0.01
CA LEU A 194 4.67 5.94 0.84
C LEU A 194 3.80 6.54 1.95
N SER A 195 2.59 7.00 1.65
CA SER A 195 1.71 7.58 2.67
C SER A 195 1.34 6.57 3.74
N THR A 196 1.01 5.34 3.33
CA THR A 196 0.60 4.27 4.24
C THR A 196 1.77 3.81 5.11
N ILE A 197 2.96 3.68 4.53
CA ILE A 197 4.18 3.37 5.27
C ILE A 197 4.47 4.46 6.32
N LEU A 198 4.42 5.73 5.93
CA LEU A 198 4.65 6.86 6.85
C LEU A 198 3.63 6.84 7.99
N LEU A 199 2.35 6.71 7.66
CA LEU A 199 1.28 6.64 8.66
C LEU A 199 1.51 5.46 9.62
N ILE A 200 1.85 4.27 9.12
CA ILE A 200 2.12 3.10 9.98
C ILE A 200 3.38 3.31 10.85
N LEU A 201 4.33 4.14 10.44
CA LEU A 201 5.51 4.44 11.22
C LEU A 201 5.36 5.60 12.20
N MET A 202 4.29 6.41 12.12
CA MET A 202 3.90 7.38 13.15
C MET A 202 3.25 6.68 14.35
#